data_AF-A0A5N6Q1F7-F1
#
_entry.id   AF-A0A5N6Q1F7-F1
#
_cell.length_a   1.000
_cell.length_b   1.000
_cell.length_c   1.000
_cell.angle_alpha   90.00
_cell.angle_beta   90.00
_cell.angle_gamma   90.00
#
_symmetry.space_group_name_H-M   'P 1'
#
loop_
_entity.id
_entity.type
_entity.pdbx_description
1 polymer ?
#
loop_
_entity_poly.entity_id
_entity_poly.type
_entity_poly.pdbx_seq_one_letter_code
_entity_poly.pdbx_strand_id
1 'polypeptide(L)'
;MLVGRYGDDGSDGVRGRVRLRKSVRCMHKWVVPSASEVAPRGIVKFGELTIDTFRMLQCLEWKPSEDYYQKQPVASLGSIGLTNQSCSSGLIDINLVADMMDPSLPPNPKKSVLYRPSVTQLLSVMATMCDGLPLDSVMLVYIAASGNSGKTSIQQRQKYQSARTSDVSESNNSIPQNNLYEKESCSHPFDSSIWLGPSRTVGSNDLYPEDLIPFTRKPAFFIIDSDTTDAFKAGLSKLVLHGAERGEPAALFLSPSRPTFTGPLADVTQNGSQFTLFLTAPLRACFHMLGLTFSTEDDVEDAENIVSTAFSEWEVILCTSSTLDLVWAQVLSEPLLRRLILRFIFCRSLLTLYQRHEGNPDFDLYVPVCLPQLPDSVSPRSRVIQSAIMALTNHLKVSHCFQFENL
;
A
#
# COMPACT_ATOMS: atom_id res chain seq x y z
N MET A 1 -3.35 29.69 29.69
CA MET A 1 -3.54 30.33 31.01
C MET A 1 -2.24 31.04 31.35
N LEU A 2 -2.20 32.37 31.24
CA LEU A 2 -1.03 33.19 31.58
C LEU A 2 -1.57 34.47 32.24
N VAL A 3 -1.15 34.66 33.49
CA VAL A 3 -1.63 35.68 34.42
C VAL A 3 -1.03 37.04 34.05
N GLY A 4 -1.88 38.03 33.84
CA GLY A 4 -1.48 39.43 33.67
C GLY A 4 -1.29 40.12 35.01
N ARG A 5 -0.19 40.88 35.16
CA ARG A 5 -0.11 41.98 36.12
C ARG A 5 0.02 43.29 35.37
N TYR A 6 -0.87 44.21 35.73
CA TYR A 6 -0.88 45.62 35.33
C TYR A 6 0.25 46.39 36.03
N GLY A 7 0.81 47.37 35.31
CA GLY A 7 1.62 48.47 35.83
C GLY A 7 1.50 49.63 34.85
N ASP A 8 0.94 50.73 35.32
CA ASP A 8 0.62 51.97 34.60
C ASP A 8 1.79 52.97 34.71
N ASP A 9 1.90 53.87 33.72
CA ASP A 9 2.37 55.27 33.81
C ASP A 9 2.96 55.82 32.48
N GLY A 10 2.32 56.88 31.96
CA GLY A 10 3.02 58.16 31.70
C GLY A 10 3.52 58.53 30.29
N SER A 11 2.67 59.26 29.56
CA SER A 11 2.92 60.50 28.77
C SER A 11 3.88 60.57 27.56
N ASP A 12 3.26 60.84 26.39
CA ASP A 12 3.53 61.78 25.27
C ASP A 12 4.95 62.11 24.73
N GLY A 13 5.10 61.99 23.40
CA GLY A 13 5.97 62.90 22.62
C GLY A 13 6.67 62.40 21.34
N VAL A 14 6.00 62.56 20.18
CA VAL A 14 6.56 62.90 18.84
C VAL A 14 7.34 61.86 18.00
N ARG A 15 6.64 61.37 16.95
CA ARG A 15 7.02 61.19 15.53
C ARG A 15 8.33 60.45 15.18
N GLY A 16 8.19 59.16 14.83
CA GLY A 16 9.15 58.41 14.01
C GLY A 16 8.45 57.28 13.24
N ARG A 17 8.37 57.38 11.91
CA ARG A 17 7.78 56.37 11.03
C ARG A 17 8.75 55.19 10.91
N VAL A 18 8.47 54.05 11.56
CA VAL A 18 9.22 52.80 11.34
C VAL A 18 8.26 51.61 11.23
N ARG A 19 8.23 50.99 10.04
CA ARG A 19 7.65 49.67 9.79
C ARG A 19 8.40 48.63 10.62
N LEU A 20 7.75 47.99 11.58
CA LEU A 20 8.25 46.78 12.23
C LEU A 20 7.55 45.55 11.64
N ARG A 21 8.14 44.98 10.59
CA ARG A 21 7.97 43.56 10.26
C ARG A 21 8.61 42.77 11.41
N LYS A 22 7.81 42.07 12.22
CA LYS A 22 8.36 41.03 13.11
C LYS A 22 8.82 39.84 12.26
N SER A 23 10.05 39.93 11.79
CA SER A 23 10.85 38.78 11.39
C SER A 23 11.33 38.11 12.69
N VAL A 24 10.81 36.93 12.99
CA VAL A 24 11.38 36.08 14.04
C VAL A 24 12.67 35.51 13.46
N ARG A 25 13.79 36.14 13.82
CA ARG A 25 15.14 35.67 13.51
C ARG A 25 15.57 34.72 14.64
N CYS A 26 15.48 33.42 14.41
CA CYS A 26 16.10 32.41 15.26
C CYS A 26 17.40 31.94 14.59
N MET A 27 18.54 32.46 15.04
CA MET A 27 19.87 31.87 14.86
C MET A 27 20.32 31.52 16.27
N HIS A 28 20.89 30.38 16.62
CA HIS A 28 22.00 29.62 16.03
C HIS A 28 21.77 28.14 16.43
N LYS A 29 22.11 27.10 15.66
CA LYS A 29 23.44 26.77 15.13
C LYS A 29 23.24 25.66 14.08
N TRP A 30 23.30 26.01 12.79
CA TRP A 30 23.36 25.03 11.72
C TRP A 30 24.82 24.60 11.57
N VAL A 31 25.15 23.40 12.02
CA VAL A 31 26.37 22.73 11.55
C VAL A 31 26.06 22.29 10.13
N VAL A 32 26.64 22.98 9.15
CA VAL A 32 26.61 22.59 7.75
C VAL A 32 27.56 21.39 7.61
N PRO A 33 27.09 20.20 7.22
CA PRO A 33 28.00 19.19 6.69
C PRO A 33 28.44 19.67 5.31
N SER A 34 29.76 19.77 5.14
CA SER A 34 30.44 20.01 3.88
C SER A 34 29.85 19.15 2.76
N ALA A 35 29.65 19.77 1.60
CA ALA A 35 29.15 19.14 0.39
C ALA A 35 30.03 17.94 -0.01
N SER A 36 29.51 16.75 0.24
CA SER A 36 29.84 15.52 -0.48
C SER A 36 28.52 14.75 -0.62
N GLU A 37 28.01 14.71 -1.85
CA GLU A 37 26.92 13.86 -2.35
C GLU A 37 26.17 13.02 -1.30
N VAL A 38 25.07 13.57 -0.77
CA VAL A 38 24.05 12.75 -0.11
C VAL A 38 23.12 12.23 -1.21
N ALA A 39 23.53 11.15 -1.86
CA ALA A 39 22.60 10.32 -2.60
C ALA A 39 21.51 9.81 -1.63
N PRO A 40 20.22 9.82 -2.00
CA PRO A 40 19.19 9.22 -1.18
C PRO A 40 19.48 7.72 -1.13
N ARG A 41 19.92 7.22 0.04
CA ARG A 41 20.15 5.78 0.26
C ARG A 41 18.79 5.07 0.33
N GLY A 42 18.23 4.78 -0.83
CA GLY A 42 17.00 4.01 -1.04
C GLY A 42 17.22 2.70 -1.81
N ILE A 43 18.47 2.21 -1.89
CA ILE A 43 18.76 0.92 -2.51
C ILE A 43 18.53 -0.16 -1.46
N VAL A 44 17.32 -0.72 -1.45
CA VAL A 44 17.00 -1.94 -0.71
C VAL A 44 17.72 -3.10 -1.41
N LYS A 45 18.47 -3.91 -0.65
CA LYS A 45 19.07 -5.14 -1.18
C LYS A 45 17.94 -6.14 -1.45
N PHE A 46 17.97 -6.84 -2.59
CA PHE A 46 16.93 -7.80 -3.00
C PHE A 46 16.55 -8.85 -1.93
N GLY A 47 17.43 -9.16 -0.97
CA GLY A 47 17.16 -10.08 0.14
C GLY A 47 16.30 -9.52 1.30
N GLU A 48 15.91 -8.25 1.28
CA GLU A 48 15.16 -7.59 2.37
C GLU A 48 13.72 -7.23 1.99
N LEU A 49 13.24 -7.66 0.82
CA LEU A 49 11.92 -7.34 0.31
C LEU A 49 10.88 -8.38 0.73
N THR A 50 9.70 -7.94 1.17
CA THR A 50 8.57 -8.88 1.36
C THR A 50 8.02 -9.32 0.01
N ILE A 51 7.42 -10.52 -0.05
CA ILE A 51 6.77 -11.02 -1.26
C ILE A 51 5.70 -10.05 -1.79
N ASP A 52 4.96 -9.41 -0.88
CA ASP A 52 3.91 -8.46 -1.24
C ASP A 52 4.48 -7.18 -1.83
N THR A 53 5.56 -6.64 -1.23
CA THR A 53 6.25 -5.49 -1.80
C THR A 53 6.85 -5.81 -3.16
N PHE A 54 7.44 -6.99 -3.33
CA PHE A 54 7.96 -7.44 -4.63
C PHE A 54 6.88 -7.48 -5.71
N ARG A 55 5.74 -8.12 -5.41
CA ARG A 55 4.61 -8.21 -6.33
C ARG A 55 4.05 -6.84 -6.69
N MET A 56 3.95 -5.93 -5.71
CA MET A 56 3.46 -4.58 -5.96
C MET A 56 4.43 -3.78 -6.85
N LEU A 57 5.74 -3.90 -6.62
CA LEU A 57 6.74 -3.26 -7.49
C LEU A 57 6.65 -3.75 -8.93
N GLN A 58 6.58 -5.07 -9.13
CA GLN A 58 6.47 -5.69 -10.46
C GLN A 58 5.14 -5.35 -11.14
N CYS A 59 4.05 -5.26 -10.38
CA CYS A 59 2.74 -4.88 -10.90
C CYS A 59 2.71 -3.42 -11.40
N LEU A 60 3.56 -2.56 -10.84
CA LEU A 60 3.70 -1.15 -11.18
C LEU A 60 4.83 -0.92 -12.19
N GLU A 61 5.06 -1.90 -13.06
CA GLU A 61 6.02 -1.84 -14.16
C GLU A 61 5.34 -2.16 -15.48
N TRP A 62 5.76 -1.45 -16.52
CA TRP A 62 5.43 -1.79 -17.88
C TRP A 62 6.10 -3.11 -18.24
N LYS A 63 5.31 -4.10 -18.68
CA LYS A 63 5.86 -5.36 -19.19
C LYS A 63 6.73 -5.05 -20.42
N PRO A 64 7.92 -5.65 -20.56
CA PRO A 64 8.64 -5.64 -21.83
C PRO A 64 7.80 -6.36 -22.88
N SER A 65 7.83 -5.88 -24.14
CA SER A 65 7.04 -6.47 -25.22
C SER A 65 7.42 -7.95 -25.42
N GLU A 66 6.43 -8.84 -25.33
CA GLU A 66 6.61 -10.30 -25.50
C GLU A 66 7.22 -10.66 -26.87
N ASP A 67 7.04 -9.80 -27.88
CA ASP A 67 7.57 -9.95 -29.24
C ASP A 67 9.10 -10.11 -29.33
N TYR A 68 9.86 -9.72 -28.28
CA TYR A 68 11.31 -9.87 -28.26
C TYR A 68 11.77 -11.31 -27.97
N TYR A 69 10.97 -12.10 -27.24
CA TYR A 69 11.33 -13.49 -26.93
C TYR A 69 11.10 -14.44 -28.12
N GLN A 70 10.26 -14.07 -29.09
CA GLN A 70 9.98 -14.87 -30.28
C GLN A 70 10.92 -14.59 -31.48
N LYS A 71 11.76 -13.55 -31.43
CA LYS A 71 12.63 -13.14 -32.56
C LYS A 71 14.12 -13.28 -32.29
N GLN A 72 14.58 -14.43 -31.79
CA GLN A 72 15.93 -14.89 -32.12
C GLN A 72 15.84 -16.03 -33.14
N PRO A 73 15.91 -15.74 -34.45
CA PRO A 73 16.44 -16.73 -35.38
C PRO A 73 17.88 -16.98 -34.96
N VAL A 74 18.24 -18.24 -34.75
CA VAL A 74 19.64 -18.68 -34.65
C VAL A 74 20.31 -18.29 -35.97
N ALA A 75 20.94 -17.11 -36.00
CA ALA A 75 21.73 -16.68 -37.13
C ALA A 75 23.03 -17.48 -37.11
N SER A 76 23.03 -18.58 -37.87
CA SER A 76 24.20 -19.31 -38.29
C SER A 76 25.15 -18.35 -39.02
N LEU A 77 26.09 -17.74 -38.32
CA LEU A 77 27.21 -17.03 -38.94
C LEU A 77 28.48 -17.85 -38.75
N GLY A 78 28.98 -18.36 -39.87
CA GLY A 78 30.18 -19.18 -39.95
C GLY A 78 31.43 -18.44 -39.49
N SER A 79 32.31 -19.22 -38.86
CA SER A 79 33.77 -19.13 -38.87
C SER A 79 34.40 -17.78 -39.28
N ILE A 80 35.04 -17.10 -38.33
CA ILE A 80 36.45 -16.64 -38.39
C ILE A 80 36.92 -16.24 -36.96
N GLY A 81 37.89 -17.01 -36.44
CA GLY A 81 39.10 -16.58 -35.70
C GLY A 81 39.05 -15.83 -34.36
N LEU A 82 39.47 -16.54 -33.28
CA LEU A 82 40.42 -16.14 -32.19
C LEU A 82 40.14 -14.83 -31.40
N THR A 83 40.12 -14.70 -30.06
CA THR A 83 40.77 -15.42 -28.94
C THR A 83 40.17 -14.94 -27.60
N ASN A 84 40.29 -15.80 -26.58
CA ASN A 84 40.37 -15.53 -25.12
C ASN A 84 39.09 -15.32 -24.29
N GLN A 85 38.68 -16.46 -23.72
CA GLN A 85 38.19 -16.70 -22.35
C GLN A 85 38.16 -15.49 -21.38
N SER A 86 36.96 -15.17 -20.90
CA SER A 86 36.69 -14.77 -19.52
C SER A 86 35.19 -14.92 -19.24
N CYS A 87 34.82 -15.96 -18.51
CA CYS A 87 33.51 -16.10 -17.90
C CYS A 87 33.37 -15.06 -16.78
N SER A 88 32.61 -14.00 -17.03
CA SER A 88 32.11 -13.08 -16.00
C SER A 88 30.65 -12.77 -16.31
N SER A 89 29.75 -13.63 -15.81
CA SER A 89 28.34 -13.32 -15.63
C SER A 89 28.23 -12.15 -14.64
N GLY A 90 27.71 -11.00 -15.06
CA GLY A 90 27.51 -9.86 -14.14
C GLY A 90 27.33 -8.46 -14.71
N LEU A 91 27.38 -8.24 -16.03
CA LEU A 91 26.92 -6.98 -16.63
C LEU A 91 25.80 -7.29 -17.61
N ILE A 92 24.56 -7.13 -17.17
CA ILE A 92 23.48 -6.88 -18.11
C ILE A 92 23.76 -5.48 -18.64
N ASP A 93 24.09 -5.39 -19.92
CA ASP A 93 24.34 -4.14 -20.63
C ASP A 93 23.11 -3.23 -20.43
N ILE A 94 23.29 -2.02 -19.88
CA ILE A 94 22.18 -1.07 -19.61
C ILE A 94 21.41 -0.75 -20.90
N ASN A 95 22.09 -0.85 -22.05
CA ASN A 95 21.47 -0.70 -23.37
C ASN A 95 20.54 -1.88 -23.71
N LEU A 96 20.81 -3.10 -23.24
CA LEU A 96 19.96 -4.25 -23.53
C LEU A 96 18.59 -4.15 -22.84
N VAL A 97 18.52 -3.58 -21.64
CA VAL A 97 17.24 -3.37 -20.94
C VAL A 97 16.42 -2.25 -21.59
N ALA A 98 17.10 -1.21 -22.09
CA ALA A 98 16.44 -0.13 -22.85
C ALA A 98 15.91 -0.64 -24.20
N ASP A 99 16.62 -1.56 -24.86
CA ASP A 99 16.20 -2.18 -26.12
C ASP A 99 15.04 -3.19 -25.96
N MET A 100 14.78 -3.68 -24.74
CA MET A 100 13.69 -4.62 -24.44
C MET A 100 12.36 -3.95 -24.05
N MET A 101 12.37 -2.64 -23.79
CA MET A 101 11.16 -1.88 -23.46
C MET A 101 10.56 -1.26 -24.72
N ASP A 102 9.23 -1.33 -24.84
CA ASP A 102 8.52 -0.67 -25.92
C ASP A 102 8.74 0.86 -25.85
N PRO A 103 9.36 1.49 -26.86
CA PRO A 103 9.62 2.92 -26.85
C PRO A 103 8.34 3.77 -26.93
N SER A 104 7.19 3.17 -27.23
CA SER A 104 5.88 3.84 -27.20
C SER A 104 5.30 3.98 -25.79
N LEU A 105 5.84 3.25 -24.80
CA LEU A 105 5.36 3.29 -23.42
C LEU A 105 6.01 4.45 -22.64
N PRO A 106 5.26 5.09 -21.73
CA PRO A 106 5.83 6.12 -20.86
C PRO A 106 6.86 5.51 -19.91
N PRO A 107 7.76 6.34 -19.32
CA PRO A 107 8.73 5.84 -18.36
C PRO A 107 8.04 5.20 -17.15
N ASN A 108 8.69 4.20 -16.56
CA ASN A 108 8.23 3.60 -15.32
C ASN A 108 8.15 4.66 -14.19
N PRO A 109 7.14 4.56 -13.29
CA PRO A 109 7.01 5.51 -12.19
C PRO A 109 8.21 5.45 -11.24
N LYS A 110 8.55 6.59 -10.63
CA LYS A 110 9.59 6.66 -9.61
C LYS A 110 9.13 5.93 -8.34
N LYS A 111 9.87 4.89 -7.95
CA LYS A 111 9.55 4.06 -6.78
C LYS A 111 10.52 4.32 -5.64
N SER A 112 10.07 4.19 -4.39
CA SER A 112 10.94 4.11 -3.21
C SER A 112 10.38 3.06 -2.28
N VAL A 113 11.27 2.19 -1.81
CA VAL A 113 10.91 1.02 -1.01
C VAL A 113 11.50 1.20 0.37
N LEU A 114 10.66 1.04 1.38
CA LEU A 114 11.06 1.15 2.77
C LEU A 114 10.76 -0.16 3.48
N TYR A 115 11.80 -0.79 4.03
CA TYR A 115 11.67 -1.98 4.84
C TYR A 115 11.79 -1.63 6.32
N ARG A 116 10.72 -1.89 7.09
CA ARG A 116 10.61 -1.54 8.52
C ARG A 116 11.10 -0.12 8.85
N PRO A 117 10.58 0.91 8.16
CA PRO A 117 10.98 2.29 8.43
C PRO A 117 10.53 2.73 9.83
N SER A 118 11.21 3.74 10.39
CA SER A 118 10.58 4.53 11.44
C SER A 118 9.46 5.40 10.83
N VAL A 119 8.44 5.77 11.62
CA VAL A 119 7.41 6.74 11.19
C VAL A 119 8.07 7.99 10.63
N THR A 120 9.06 8.56 11.33
CA THR A 120 9.81 9.74 10.86
C THR A 120 10.51 9.54 9.51
N GLN A 121 11.03 8.34 9.24
CA GLN A 121 11.65 8.01 7.96
C GLN A 121 10.59 7.94 6.86
N LEU A 122 9.44 7.29 7.13
CA LEU A 122 8.32 7.22 6.19
C LEU A 122 7.84 8.64 5.83
N LEU A 123 7.53 9.48 6.83
CA LEU A 123 7.04 10.83 6.61
C LEU A 123 8.06 11.71 5.85
N SER A 124 9.36 11.55 6.13
CA SER A 124 10.43 12.27 5.42
C SER A 124 10.51 11.88 3.93
N VAL A 125 10.41 10.59 3.63
CA VAL A 125 10.41 10.09 2.26
C VAL A 125 9.16 10.54 1.51
N MET A 126 7.98 10.44 2.15
CA MET A 126 6.73 10.95 1.59
C MET A 126 6.81 12.46 1.32
N ALA A 127 7.38 13.25 2.24
CA ALA A 127 7.56 14.68 2.03
C ALA A 127 8.46 14.98 0.83
N THR A 128 9.57 14.26 0.72
CA THR A 128 10.52 14.40 -0.40
C THR A 128 9.89 14.02 -1.73
N MET A 129 9.06 12.96 -1.74
CA MET A 129 8.32 12.55 -2.93
C MET A 129 7.24 13.57 -3.29
N CYS A 130 6.43 13.99 -2.32
CA CYS A 130 5.40 15.00 -2.51
C CYS A 130 5.97 16.29 -3.09
N ASP A 131 7.10 16.79 -2.60
CA ASP A 131 7.72 18.02 -3.12
C ASP A 131 8.13 17.87 -4.60
N GLY A 132 8.69 16.72 -4.96
CA GLY A 132 9.13 16.43 -6.33
C GLY A 132 8.05 15.96 -7.31
N LEU A 133 6.79 15.78 -6.89
CA LEU A 133 5.71 15.32 -7.78
C LEU A 133 5.27 16.43 -8.75
N PRO A 134 5.11 16.14 -10.05
CA PRO A 134 4.43 17.03 -10.99
C PRO A 134 3.00 17.36 -10.57
N LEU A 135 2.43 18.45 -11.11
CA LEU A 135 1.08 18.92 -10.75
C LEU A 135 -0.02 17.93 -11.13
N ASP A 136 0.15 17.20 -12.23
CA ASP A 136 -0.85 16.27 -12.77
C ASP A 136 -0.59 14.81 -12.35
N SER A 137 0.30 14.56 -11.39
CA SER A 137 0.69 13.21 -10.97
C SER A 137 0.02 12.80 -9.65
N VAL A 138 -0.31 11.52 -9.54
CA VAL A 138 -0.84 10.91 -8.32
C VAL A 138 0.27 10.22 -7.53
N MET A 139 0.33 10.46 -6.22
CA MET A 139 1.19 9.71 -5.32
C MET A 139 0.52 8.41 -4.87
N LEU A 140 1.01 7.26 -5.32
CA LEU A 140 0.61 5.97 -4.77
C LEU A 140 1.45 5.62 -3.53
N VAL A 141 0.78 5.31 -2.42
CA VAL A 141 1.40 4.85 -1.17
C VAL A 141 0.82 3.50 -0.78
N TYR A 142 1.64 2.46 -0.81
CA TYR A 142 1.28 1.12 -0.38
C TYR A 142 1.89 0.82 0.99
N ILE A 143 1.05 0.48 1.97
CA ILE A 143 1.45 0.16 3.33
C ILE A 143 1.00 -1.27 3.65
N ALA A 144 1.99 -2.15 3.82
CA ALA A 144 1.79 -3.52 4.30
C ALA A 144 2.33 -3.64 5.72
N ALA A 145 1.44 -3.71 6.71
CA ALA A 145 1.85 -3.76 8.10
C ALA A 145 0.76 -4.34 9.01
N SER A 146 1.18 -4.94 10.12
CA SER A 146 0.24 -5.47 11.10
C SER A 146 -0.26 -4.37 12.05
N GLY A 147 -1.52 -4.49 12.47
CA GLY A 147 -2.15 -3.56 13.39
C GLY A 147 -1.74 -3.70 14.84
N ASN A 148 -1.73 -2.59 15.56
CA ASN A 148 -1.49 -2.57 17.00
C ASN A 148 -2.80 -2.38 17.75
N SER A 149 -3.42 -3.47 18.21
CA SER A 149 -4.64 -3.40 19.03
C SER A 149 -4.37 -3.18 20.53
N GLY A 150 -3.15 -2.77 20.91
CA GLY A 150 -2.76 -2.47 22.30
C GLY A 150 -2.67 -3.68 23.25
N LYS A 151 -3.41 -4.76 22.98
CA LYS A 151 -3.54 -5.94 23.87
C LYS A 151 -2.53 -7.05 23.55
N THR A 152 -2.23 -7.31 22.28
CA THR A 152 -1.25 -8.32 21.84
C THR A 152 0.20 -7.84 21.93
N SER A 153 0.43 -6.53 21.93
CA SER A 153 1.76 -5.94 21.88
C SER A 153 2.51 -5.99 23.21
N ILE A 154 1.88 -6.30 24.34
CA ILE A 154 2.57 -6.41 25.65
C ILE A 154 3.44 -7.67 25.70
N GLN A 155 2.93 -8.83 25.27
CA GLN A 155 3.69 -10.09 25.29
C GLN A 155 4.82 -10.13 24.24
N GLN A 156 4.59 -9.55 23.06
CA GLN A 156 5.62 -9.44 22.02
C GLN A 156 6.67 -8.37 22.38
N ARG A 157 6.28 -7.22 22.96
CA ARG A 157 7.24 -6.22 23.50
C ARG A 157 8.14 -6.81 24.58
N GLN A 158 7.60 -7.65 25.46
CA GLN A 158 8.38 -8.30 26.53
C GLN A 158 9.42 -9.30 25.98
N LYS A 159 9.08 -10.08 24.95
CA LYS A 159 10.05 -11.01 24.32
C LYS A 159 11.22 -10.30 23.63
N TYR A 160 10.99 -9.16 22.98
CA TYR A 160 12.07 -8.40 22.32
C TYR A 160 12.90 -7.54 23.27
N GLN A 161 12.33 -7.06 24.39
CA GLN A 161 13.10 -6.37 25.42
C GLN A 161 13.96 -7.34 26.25
N SER A 162 13.47 -8.56 26.52
CA SER A 162 14.25 -9.59 27.23
C SER A 162 15.46 -10.09 26.43
N ALA A 163 15.46 -9.97 25.10
CA ALA A 163 16.57 -10.40 24.25
C ALA A 163 17.74 -9.39 24.20
N ARG A 164 17.61 -8.20 24.79
CA ARG A 164 18.68 -7.17 24.83
C ARG A 164 19.41 -7.10 26.17
N THR A 165 19.03 -7.92 27.14
CA THR A 165 19.71 -8.04 28.42
C THR A 165 20.06 -9.51 28.66
N SER A 166 21.03 -10.01 27.90
CA SER A 166 21.76 -11.23 28.25
C SER A 166 23.21 -10.84 28.43
N ASP A 167 23.55 -10.38 29.64
CA ASP A 167 24.79 -10.76 30.30
C ASP A 167 24.63 -10.53 31.81
N VAL A 168 25.15 -11.50 32.55
CA VAL A 168 25.17 -11.68 34.01
C VAL A 168 23.90 -12.33 34.61
N SER A 169 23.98 -13.65 34.69
CA SER A 169 23.27 -14.46 35.67
C SER A 169 23.66 -14.05 37.09
N GLU A 170 22.68 -13.80 37.96
CA GLU A 170 22.70 -14.37 39.30
C GLU A 170 21.29 -14.49 39.86
N SER A 171 21.00 -15.70 40.33
CA SER A 171 19.82 -16.10 41.06
C SER A 171 19.57 -15.22 42.28
N ASN A 172 18.34 -14.75 42.47
CA ASN A 172 17.71 -14.74 43.79
C ASN A 172 16.19 -14.62 43.68
N ASN A 173 15.52 -15.57 44.31
CA ASN A 173 14.09 -15.57 44.58
C ASN A 173 13.69 -14.29 45.31
N SER A 174 12.90 -13.44 44.65
CA SER A 174 11.96 -12.58 45.36
C SER A 174 10.80 -12.26 44.43
N ILE A 175 9.61 -12.66 44.87
CA ILE A 175 8.32 -12.31 44.29
C ILE A 175 8.19 -10.78 44.36
N PRO A 176 8.02 -10.04 43.26
CA PRO A 176 7.58 -8.66 43.35
C PRO A 176 6.05 -8.64 43.35
N GLN A 177 5.49 -8.20 44.47
CA GLN A 177 4.07 -7.92 44.65
C GLN A 177 3.51 -7.09 43.49
N ASN A 178 2.34 -7.52 43.02
CA ASN A 178 1.41 -6.75 42.21
C ASN A 178 1.16 -5.37 42.85
N ASN A 179 1.77 -4.33 42.29
CA ASN A 179 1.20 -2.99 42.40
C ASN A 179 0.29 -2.78 41.20
N LEU A 180 -0.97 -3.18 41.40
CA LEU A 180 -2.13 -2.77 40.63
C LEU A 180 -2.25 -1.25 40.71
N TYR A 181 -1.53 -0.54 39.84
CA TYR A 181 -2.05 0.71 39.32
C TYR A 181 -2.83 0.32 38.07
N GLU A 182 -4.12 0.02 38.27
CA GLU A 182 -5.13 0.19 37.24
C GLU A 182 -5.03 1.62 36.74
N LYS A 183 -4.15 1.84 35.74
CA LYS A 183 -4.30 2.98 34.87
C LYS A 183 -5.50 2.63 34.02
N GLU A 184 -6.67 3.04 34.49
CA GLU A 184 -7.92 3.06 33.75
C GLU A 184 -7.57 3.40 32.30
N SER A 185 -7.74 2.40 31.45
CA SER A 185 -7.59 2.53 30.01
C SER A 185 -8.71 3.46 29.56
N CYS A 186 -8.44 4.77 29.60
CA CYS A 186 -9.15 5.74 28.77
C CYS A 186 -8.92 5.32 27.33
N SER A 187 -9.74 4.38 26.87
CA SER A 187 -9.80 3.92 25.50
C SER A 187 -10.51 5.03 24.75
N HIS A 188 -9.74 6.06 24.37
CA HIS A 188 -10.23 7.04 23.44
C HIS A 188 -10.55 6.30 22.13
N PRO A 189 -11.70 6.58 21.49
CA PRO A 189 -12.10 5.92 20.24
C PRO A 189 -11.13 6.10 19.05
N PHE A 190 -10.03 6.81 19.25
CA PHE A 190 -9.04 7.22 18.24
C PHE A 190 -7.68 6.53 18.38
N ASP A 191 -7.49 5.62 19.35
CA ASP A 191 -6.19 4.97 19.58
C ASP A 191 -5.99 3.73 18.69
N SER A 192 -6.08 3.91 17.37
CA SER A 192 -5.79 2.86 16.40
C SER A 192 -4.67 3.29 15.46
N SER A 193 -3.54 2.61 15.57
CA SER A 193 -2.35 2.84 14.77
C SER A 193 -1.92 1.59 14.01
N ILE A 194 -1.19 1.81 12.93
CA ILE A 194 -0.44 0.76 12.23
C ILE A 194 0.95 0.68 12.85
N TRP A 195 1.39 -0.52 13.27
CA TRP A 195 2.74 -0.70 13.78
C TRP A 195 3.72 -0.98 12.65
N LEU A 196 4.64 -0.06 12.40
CA LEU A 196 5.64 -0.19 11.33
C LEU A 196 6.83 -1.09 11.72
N GLY A 197 6.76 -1.75 12.88
CA GLY A 197 7.79 -2.64 13.40
C GLY A 197 8.68 -1.99 14.47
N PRO A 198 9.67 -2.73 15.00
CA PRO A 198 10.51 -2.24 16.09
C PRO A 198 11.34 -1.02 15.65
N SER A 199 11.19 0.09 16.37
CA SER A 199 12.02 1.29 16.12
C SER A 199 13.46 1.06 16.57
N ARG A 200 14.40 1.66 15.83
CA ARG A 200 15.81 1.79 16.25
C ARG A 200 15.98 2.81 17.38
N THR A 201 14.97 3.63 17.66
CA THR A 201 14.93 4.66 18.71
C THR A 201 13.95 4.27 19.83
N VAL A 202 14.12 4.85 21.02
CA VAL A 202 13.21 4.64 22.15
C VAL A 202 11.86 5.33 21.84
N GLY A 203 10.79 4.55 21.68
CA GLY A 203 9.44 5.03 21.40
C GLY A 203 8.59 3.99 20.66
N SER A 204 7.28 4.24 20.55
CA SER A 204 6.42 3.49 19.64
C SER A 204 6.69 3.89 18.19
N ASN A 205 6.61 2.92 17.28
CA ASN A 205 6.71 3.12 15.83
C ASN A 205 5.32 2.99 15.19
N ASP A 206 4.38 3.73 15.77
CA ASP A 206 2.96 3.66 15.46
C ASP A 206 2.59 4.79 14.51
N LEU A 207 2.09 4.45 13.33
CA LEU A 207 1.57 5.38 12.33
C LEU A 207 0.08 5.61 12.59
N TYR A 208 -0.32 6.88 12.72
CA TYR A 208 -1.72 7.27 12.90
C TYR A 208 -2.33 7.78 11.58
N PRO A 209 -3.65 7.67 11.38
CA PRO A 209 -4.29 8.20 10.18
C PRO A 209 -3.97 9.68 9.93
N GLU A 210 -3.88 10.47 11.00
CA GLU A 210 -3.63 11.91 10.97
C GLU A 210 -2.23 12.26 10.42
N ASP A 211 -1.27 11.35 10.55
CA ASP A 211 0.09 11.54 10.02
C ASP A 211 0.11 11.59 8.49
N LEU A 212 -0.93 11.07 7.83
CA LEU A 212 -1.04 11.06 6.36
C LEU A 212 -1.64 12.35 5.79
N ILE A 213 -2.34 13.15 6.60
CA ILE A 213 -3.02 14.39 6.18
C ILE A 213 -2.09 15.38 5.47
N PRO A 214 -0.84 15.64 5.91
CA PRO A 214 0.03 16.60 5.23
C PRO A 214 0.33 16.27 3.77
N PHE A 215 0.14 15.00 3.38
CA PHE A 215 0.44 14.46 2.06
C PHE A 215 -0.77 14.36 1.14
N THR A 216 -1.97 14.70 1.63
CA THR A 216 -3.16 14.90 0.78
C THR A 216 -3.23 16.30 0.17
N ARG A 217 -2.16 17.11 0.27
CA ARG A 217 -2.06 18.39 -0.46
C ARG A 217 -1.85 18.21 -1.97
N LYS A 218 -1.55 16.99 -2.40
CA LYS A 218 -1.48 16.57 -3.79
C LYS A 218 -2.35 15.32 -3.96
N PRO A 219 -2.80 15.03 -5.18
CA PRO A 219 -3.53 13.81 -5.48
C PRO A 219 -2.81 12.57 -4.94
N ALA A 220 -3.49 11.81 -4.10
CA ALA A 220 -2.91 10.67 -3.41
C ALA A 220 -3.82 9.45 -3.52
N PHE A 221 -3.19 8.28 -3.64
CA PHE A 221 -3.84 6.99 -3.61
C PHE A 221 -3.18 6.12 -2.55
N PHE A 222 -3.91 5.80 -1.49
CA PHE A 222 -3.43 4.95 -0.40
C PHE A 222 -3.97 3.53 -0.54
N ILE A 223 -3.08 2.55 -0.47
CA ILE A 223 -3.44 1.13 -0.35
C ILE A 223 -2.96 0.67 1.01
N ILE A 224 -3.89 0.41 1.92
CA ILE A 224 -3.62 -0.04 3.28
C ILE A 224 -3.94 -1.54 3.36
N ASP A 225 -2.89 -2.35 3.31
CA ASP A 225 -2.96 -3.80 3.48
C ASP A 225 -2.55 -4.18 4.90
N SER A 226 -3.55 -4.26 5.77
CA SER A 226 -3.35 -4.44 7.19
C SER A 226 -4.51 -5.22 7.82
N ASP A 227 -4.17 -6.05 8.80
CA ASP A 227 -5.09 -6.72 9.72
C ASP A 227 -5.56 -5.78 10.85
N THR A 228 -5.26 -4.47 10.76
CA THR A 228 -5.71 -3.45 11.73
C THR A 228 -7.21 -3.48 11.95
N THR A 229 -7.59 -3.20 13.19
CA THR A 229 -8.97 -3.00 13.61
C THR A 229 -9.60 -1.85 12.83
N ASP A 230 -10.92 -1.94 12.63
CA ASP A 230 -11.74 -0.99 11.87
C ASP A 230 -11.57 0.47 12.28
N ALA A 231 -10.97 0.75 13.44
CA ALA A 231 -10.67 2.08 13.93
C ALA A 231 -9.62 2.85 13.09
N PHE A 232 -8.53 2.23 12.62
CA PHE A 232 -7.55 2.97 11.78
C PHE A 232 -8.21 3.31 10.44
N LYS A 233 -8.90 2.32 9.88
CA LYS A 233 -9.72 2.44 8.67
C LYS A 233 -10.78 3.52 8.85
N ALA A 234 -11.49 3.57 9.99
CA ALA A 234 -12.51 4.57 10.29
C ALA A 234 -11.92 5.96 10.50
N GLY A 235 -10.76 6.08 11.17
CA GLY A 235 -10.03 7.33 11.30
C GLY A 235 -9.64 7.89 9.94
N LEU A 236 -9.03 7.06 9.09
CA LEU A 236 -8.63 7.46 7.74
C LEU A 236 -9.85 7.78 6.86
N SER A 237 -10.91 6.96 6.95
CA SER A 237 -12.19 7.22 6.26
C SER A 237 -12.79 8.54 6.70
N LYS A 238 -12.73 8.87 7.99
CA LYS A 238 -13.22 10.13 8.53
C LYS A 238 -12.42 11.30 7.99
N LEU A 239 -11.11 11.15 7.85
CA LEU A 239 -10.25 12.19 7.29
C LEU A 239 -10.59 12.50 5.83
N VAL A 240 -10.84 11.45 5.03
CA VAL A 240 -11.20 11.53 3.60
C VAL A 240 -12.64 12.01 3.41
N LEU A 241 -13.60 11.47 4.17
CA LEU A 241 -15.03 11.77 3.99
C LEU A 241 -15.46 13.10 4.62
N HIS A 242 -14.81 13.56 5.68
CA HIS A 242 -15.19 14.79 6.38
C HIS A 242 -14.29 15.99 6.07
N GLY A 243 -13.46 15.94 5.01
CA GLY A 243 -12.67 17.08 4.56
C GLY A 243 -11.69 17.59 5.62
N ALA A 244 -11.23 16.71 6.52
CA ALA A 244 -10.15 17.07 7.45
C ALA A 244 -8.83 17.25 6.69
N GLU A 245 -8.72 16.60 5.53
CA GLU A 245 -7.82 17.01 4.46
C GLU A 245 -8.12 18.47 4.06
N ARG A 246 -7.23 19.38 4.46
CA ARG A 246 -7.26 20.76 3.97
C ARG A 246 -6.61 20.86 2.58
N GLY A 247 -6.77 19.83 1.76
CA GLY A 247 -6.06 19.57 0.49
C GLY A 247 -6.96 18.91 -0.54
N GLU A 248 -6.39 18.10 -1.42
CA GLU A 248 -7.10 17.30 -2.43
C GLU A 248 -7.63 16.00 -1.80
N PRO A 249 -8.85 15.57 -2.14
CA PRO A 249 -9.36 14.29 -1.65
C PRO A 249 -8.55 13.10 -2.17
N ALA A 250 -8.33 12.11 -1.31
CA ALA A 250 -7.49 10.95 -1.62
C ALA A 250 -8.32 9.69 -1.94
N ALA A 251 -7.81 8.88 -2.87
CA ALA A 251 -8.32 7.54 -3.13
C ALA A 251 -7.76 6.56 -2.09
N LEU A 252 -8.58 5.65 -1.61
CA LEU A 252 -8.21 4.63 -0.64
C LEU A 252 -8.66 3.26 -1.11
N PHE A 253 -7.77 2.28 -0.99
CA PHE A 253 -8.09 0.87 -0.88
C PHE A 253 -7.70 0.35 0.50
N LEU A 254 -8.63 -0.35 1.13
CA LEU A 254 -8.48 -0.95 2.44
C LEU A 254 -8.67 -2.46 2.30
N SER A 255 -7.68 -3.24 2.71
CA SER A 255 -7.78 -4.70 2.71
C SER A 255 -8.93 -5.20 3.60
N PRO A 256 -9.42 -6.44 3.40
CA PRO A 256 -10.29 -7.09 4.38
C PRO A 256 -9.61 -7.18 5.76
N SER A 257 -10.39 -7.07 6.83
CA SER A 257 -9.89 -7.26 8.21
C SER A 257 -9.66 -8.74 8.53
N ARG A 258 -10.29 -9.67 7.78
CA ARG A 258 -10.08 -11.12 7.88
C ARG A 258 -9.85 -11.74 6.50
N PRO A 259 -8.84 -12.62 6.34
CA PRO A 259 -8.65 -13.34 5.09
C PRO A 259 -9.70 -14.43 4.90
N THR A 260 -9.98 -14.75 3.64
CA THR A 260 -10.84 -15.88 3.23
C THR A 260 -10.00 -17.13 2.93
N PHE A 261 -8.69 -16.98 2.71
CA PHE A 261 -7.78 -18.11 2.50
C PHE A 261 -7.69 -18.97 3.77
N THR A 262 -8.37 -20.12 3.78
CA THR A 262 -8.30 -21.08 4.88
C THR A 262 -7.91 -22.47 4.35
N GLY A 263 -6.68 -22.92 4.65
CA GLY A 263 -6.17 -24.24 4.27
C GLY A 263 -4.66 -24.39 4.48
N PRO A 264 -4.07 -25.59 4.31
CA PRO A 264 -2.62 -25.81 4.42
C PRO A 264 -1.78 -25.05 3.38
N LEU A 265 -2.41 -24.52 2.33
CA LEU A 265 -1.82 -23.62 1.33
C LEU A 265 -1.85 -22.14 1.75
N ALA A 266 -2.47 -21.80 2.88
CA ALA A 266 -2.61 -20.43 3.39
C ALA A 266 -1.40 -19.93 4.19
N ASP A 267 -0.22 -20.54 4.00
CA ASP A 267 1.01 -20.06 4.64
C ASP A 267 1.35 -18.66 4.13
N VAL A 268 0.98 -17.65 4.93
CA VAL A 268 1.23 -16.22 4.68
C VAL A 268 2.73 -15.95 4.49
N THR A 269 3.60 -16.77 5.08
CA THR A 269 5.06 -16.60 4.93
C THR A 269 5.55 -16.93 3.51
N GLN A 270 4.86 -17.83 2.80
CA GLN A 270 5.20 -18.20 1.42
C GLN A 270 4.35 -17.44 0.39
N ASN A 271 3.08 -17.18 0.71
CA ASN A 271 2.12 -16.66 -0.25
C ASN A 271 1.79 -15.18 -0.11
N GLY A 272 2.21 -14.52 0.97
CA GLY A 272 1.94 -13.10 1.21
C GLY A 272 0.47 -12.81 1.54
N SER A 273 0.11 -11.54 1.47
CA SER A 273 -1.26 -11.08 1.67
C SER A 273 -2.19 -11.51 0.53
N GLN A 274 -3.37 -12.01 0.89
CA GLN A 274 -4.46 -12.30 -0.03
C GLN A 274 -4.84 -11.06 -0.85
N PHE A 275 -4.97 -9.90 -0.20
CA PHE A 275 -5.41 -8.68 -0.85
C PHE A 275 -4.38 -8.23 -1.89
N THR A 276 -3.10 -8.22 -1.51
CA THR A 276 -2.02 -7.90 -2.45
C THR A 276 -1.91 -8.93 -3.57
N LEU A 277 -2.14 -10.22 -3.31
CA LEU A 277 -2.16 -11.22 -4.37
C LEU A 277 -3.28 -10.94 -5.38
N PHE A 278 -4.48 -10.55 -4.94
CA PHE A 278 -5.56 -10.14 -5.84
C PHE A 278 -5.21 -8.91 -6.68
N LEU A 279 -4.60 -7.89 -6.06
CA LEU A 279 -4.20 -6.66 -6.77
C LEU A 279 -3.07 -6.89 -7.78
N THR A 280 -2.26 -7.92 -7.61
CA THR A 280 -1.04 -8.14 -8.40
C THR A 280 -1.17 -9.31 -9.40
N ALA A 281 -1.95 -10.33 -9.06
CA ALA A 281 -2.20 -11.54 -9.85
C ALA A 281 -3.63 -12.07 -9.57
N PRO A 282 -4.69 -11.42 -10.08
CA PRO A 282 -6.09 -11.66 -9.69
C PRO A 282 -6.55 -13.10 -9.93
N LEU A 283 -6.23 -13.68 -11.09
CA LEU A 283 -6.63 -15.05 -11.42
C LEU A 283 -5.95 -16.06 -10.48
N ARG A 284 -4.63 -15.93 -10.26
CA ARG A 284 -3.90 -16.76 -9.29
C ARG A 284 -4.47 -16.64 -7.88
N ALA A 285 -4.89 -15.43 -7.47
CA ALA A 285 -5.56 -15.23 -6.20
C ALA A 285 -6.89 -15.99 -6.12
N CYS A 286 -7.66 -16.00 -7.20
CA CYS A 286 -8.91 -16.77 -7.32
C CYS A 286 -8.67 -18.27 -7.20
N PHE A 287 -7.69 -18.83 -7.94
CA PHE A 287 -7.31 -20.25 -7.83
C PHE A 287 -6.93 -20.60 -6.39
N HIS A 288 -6.10 -19.78 -5.76
CA HIS A 288 -5.66 -19.98 -4.38
C HIS A 288 -6.83 -19.92 -3.38
N MET A 289 -7.73 -18.95 -3.54
CA MET A 289 -8.95 -18.80 -2.73
C MET A 289 -9.82 -20.06 -2.76
N LEU A 290 -9.97 -20.64 -3.95
CA LEU A 290 -10.84 -21.78 -4.21
C LEU A 290 -10.15 -23.13 -3.93
N GLY A 291 -8.87 -23.13 -3.55
CA GLY A 291 -8.10 -24.35 -3.34
C GLY A 291 -7.87 -25.15 -4.64
N LEU A 292 -7.91 -24.48 -5.78
CA LEU A 292 -7.72 -25.09 -7.09
C LEU A 292 -6.24 -25.14 -7.46
N THR A 293 -5.82 -26.23 -8.07
CA THR A 293 -4.52 -26.35 -8.75
C THR A 293 -4.70 -26.10 -10.23
N PHE A 294 -3.70 -25.52 -10.89
CA PHE A 294 -3.70 -25.37 -12.35
C PHE A 294 -3.79 -26.77 -13.00
N SER A 295 -4.84 -27.00 -13.80
CA SER A 295 -5.12 -28.28 -14.46
C SER A 295 -4.32 -28.43 -15.75
N THR A 296 -4.48 -27.50 -16.69
CA THR A 296 -3.79 -27.45 -18.00
C THR A 296 -3.44 -26.00 -18.35
N GLU A 297 -2.50 -25.79 -19.28
CA GLU A 297 -2.17 -24.44 -19.77
C GLU A 297 -3.37 -23.80 -20.50
N ASP A 298 -4.10 -24.58 -21.30
CA ASP A 298 -5.30 -24.15 -22.03
C ASP A 298 -6.41 -23.65 -21.08
N ASP A 299 -6.67 -24.37 -19.98
CA ASP A 299 -7.70 -23.98 -19.00
C ASP A 299 -7.38 -22.62 -18.34
N VAL A 300 -6.08 -22.31 -18.17
CA VAL A 300 -5.60 -21.06 -17.60
C VAL A 300 -5.72 -19.92 -18.62
N GLU A 301 -5.33 -20.15 -19.86
CA GLU A 301 -5.46 -19.17 -20.94
C GLU A 301 -6.93 -18.75 -21.16
N ASP A 302 -7.84 -19.72 -21.19
CA ASP A 302 -9.28 -19.44 -21.29
C ASP A 302 -9.79 -18.61 -20.11
N ALA A 303 -9.35 -18.93 -18.89
CA ALA A 303 -9.72 -18.15 -17.70
C ALA A 303 -9.13 -16.74 -17.73
N GLU A 304 -7.90 -16.57 -18.22
CA GLU A 304 -7.27 -15.26 -18.43
C GLU A 304 -8.03 -14.44 -19.48
N ASN A 305 -8.48 -15.06 -20.56
CA ASN A 305 -9.29 -14.42 -21.60
C ASN A 305 -10.65 -13.94 -21.07
N ILE A 306 -11.32 -14.75 -20.23
CA ILE A 306 -12.56 -14.34 -19.55
C ILE A 306 -12.32 -13.11 -18.67
N VAL A 307 -11.27 -13.12 -17.84
CA VAL A 307 -10.93 -12.01 -16.95
C VAL A 307 -10.53 -10.75 -17.75
N SER A 308 -9.75 -10.90 -18.82
CA SER A 308 -9.32 -9.80 -19.70
C SER A 308 -10.50 -9.12 -20.40
N THR A 309 -11.46 -9.93 -20.90
CA THR A 309 -12.70 -9.44 -21.52
C THR A 309 -13.52 -8.65 -20.51
N ALA A 310 -13.71 -9.20 -19.31
CA ALA A 310 -14.42 -8.51 -18.23
C ALA A 310 -13.76 -7.19 -17.85
N PHE A 311 -12.44 -7.16 -17.71
CA PHE A 311 -11.70 -5.95 -17.35
C PHE A 311 -11.82 -4.86 -18.41
N SER A 312 -11.80 -5.24 -19.69
CA SER A 312 -11.99 -4.30 -20.80
C SER A 312 -13.38 -3.66 -20.77
N GLU A 313 -14.42 -4.47 -20.51
CA GLU A 313 -15.79 -3.97 -20.38
C GLU A 313 -15.95 -3.03 -19.18
N TRP A 314 -15.39 -3.39 -18.02
CA TRP A 314 -15.47 -2.58 -16.80
C TRP A 314 -14.66 -1.28 -16.92
N GLU A 315 -13.54 -1.30 -17.66
CA GLU A 315 -12.77 -0.10 -17.98
C GLU A 315 -13.62 0.89 -18.79
N VAL A 316 -14.32 0.42 -19.82
CA VAL A 316 -15.23 1.26 -20.61
C VAL A 316 -16.33 1.86 -19.73
N ILE A 317 -16.94 1.06 -18.85
CA ILE A 317 -17.98 1.52 -17.92
C ILE A 317 -17.43 2.63 -17.02
N LEU A 318 -16.23 2.45 -16.45
CA LEU A 318 -15.61 3.46 -15.57
C LEU A 318 -15.27 4.74 -16.33
N CYS A 319 -14.62 4.63 -17.50
CA CYS A 319 -14.18 5.77 -18.30
C CYS A 319 -15.33 6.57 -18.91
N THR A 320 -16.51 5.98 -19.04
CA THR A 320 -17.72 6.65 -19.58
C THR A 320 -18.74 7.02 -18.51
N SER A 321 -18.46 6.72 -17.24
CA SER A 321 -19.38 6.99 -16.14
C SER A 321 -19.44 8.48 -15.80
N SER A 322 -20.65 9.04 -15.81
CA SER A 322 -20.91 10.41 -15.37
C SER A 322 -21.03 10.58 -13.86
N THR A 323 -21.09 9.47 -13.11
CA THR A 323 -21.23 9.44 -11.64
C THR A 323 -19.94 9.08 -10.93
N LEU A 324 -18.83 8.94 -11.68
CA LEU A 324 -17.53 8.65 -11.12
C LEU A 324 -17.01 9.86 -10.33
N ASP A 325 -16.57 9.61 -9.10
CA ASP A 325 -15.93 10.63 -8.28
C ASP A 325 -14.65 11.17 -8.97
N LEU A 326 -14.39 12.47 -8.83
CA LEU A 326 -13.24 13.14 -9.45
C LEU A 326 -11.90 12.53 -9.01
N VAL A 327 -11.82 12.04 -7.78
CA VAL A 327 -10.64 11.35 -7.26
C VAL A 327 -10.36 10.11 -8.11
N TRP A 328 -11.39 9.30 -8.38
CA TRP A 328 -11.24 8.13 -9.23
C TRP A 328 -10.98 8.50 -10.68
N ALA A 329 -11.59 9.58 -11.21
CA ALA A 329 -11.30 10.06 -12.55
C ALA A 329 -9.81 10.39 -12.73
N GLN A 330 -9.19 11.01 -11.72
CA GLN A 330 -7.76 11.32 -11.71
C GLN A 330 -6.89 10.06 -11.56
N VAL A 331 -7.26 9.11 -10.69
CA VAL A 331 -6.50 7.86 -10.57
C VAL A 331 -6.61 7.01 -11.84
N LEU A 332 -7.79 7.00 -12.49
CA LEU A 332 -8.02 6.27 -13.73
C LEU A 332 -7.24 6.83 -14.90
N SER A 333 -6.80 8.10 -14.91
CA SER A 333 -5.98 8.61 -16.02
C SER A 333 -4.63 7.91 -16.10
N GLU A 334 -4.13 7.39 -14.96
CA GLU A 334 -2.89 6.63 -14.87
C GLU A 334 -3.11 5.14 -15.18
N PRO A 335 -2.57 4.56 -16.28
CA PRO A 335 -2.96 3.21 -16.70
C PRO A 335 -2.53 2.09 -15.74
N LEU A 336 -1.40 2.25 -15.04
CA LEU A 336 -0.96 1.29 -14.01
C LEU A 336 -1.90 1.30 -12.80
N LEU A 337 -2.41 2.48 -12.40
CA LEU A 337 -3.37 2.61 -11.30
C LEU A 337 -4.76 2.15 -11.72
N ARG A 338 -5.18 2.44 -12.95
CA ARG A 338 -6.40 1.91 -13.56
C ARG A 338 -6.45 0.39 -13.51
N ARG A 339 -5.34 -0.28 -13.82
CA ARG A 339 -5.21 -1.73 -13.68
C ARG A 339 -5.45 -2.21 -12.25
N LEU A 340 -4.93 -1.50 -11.25
CA LEU A 340 -5.20 -1.81 -9.84
C LEU A 340 -6.69 -1.66 -9.50
N ILE A 341 -7.39 -0.67 -10.05
CA ILE A 341 -8.83 -0.47 -9.85
C ILE A 341 -9.64 -1.64 -10.39
N LEU A 342 -9.36 -2.10 -11.62
CA LEU A 342 -10.06 -3.26 -12.20
C LEU A 342 -9.82 -4.53 -11.38
N ARG A 343 -8.59 -4.74 -10.91
CA ARG A 343 -8.23 -5.88 -10.05
C ARG A 343 -8.86 -5.79 -8.66
N PHE A 344 -9.02 -4.59 -8.12
CA PHE A 344 -9.76 -4.36 -6.89
C PHE A 344 -11.25 -4.70 -7.07
N ILE A 345 -11.88 -4.26 -8.16
CA ILE A 345 -13.28 -4.59 -8.47
C ILE A 345 -13.45 -6.10 -8.54
N PHE A 346 -12.54 -6.80 -9.22
CA PHE A 346 -12.53 -8.26 -9.29
C PHE A 346 -12.42 -8.91 -7.90
N CYS A 347 -11.44 -8.48 -7.10
CA CYS A 347 -11.23 -8.95 -5.72
C CYS A 347 -12.49 -8.78 -4.86
N ARG A 348 -13.01 -7.55 -4.82
CA ARG A 348 -14.21 -7.20 -4.06
C ARG A 348 -15.40 -8.05 -4.48
N SER A 349 -15.58 -8.24 -5.78
CA SER A 349 -16.73 -8.97 -6.33
C SER A 349 -16.68 -10.47 -6.02
N LEU A 350 -15.52 -11.11 -6.22
CA LEU A 350 -15.34 -12.52 -5.84
C LEU A 350 -15.60 -12.75 -4.36
N LEU A 351 -15.01 -11.91 -3.49
CA LEU A 351 -15.17 -12.07 -2.04
C LEU A 351 -16.60 -11.77 -1.58
N THR A 352 -17.29 -10.84 -2.25
CA THR A 352 -18.69 -10.52 -1.94
C THR A 352 -19.64 -11.65 -2.32
N LEU A 353 -19.44 -12.26 -3.50
CA LEU A 353 -20.34 -13.29 -4.03
C LEU A 353 -20.03 -14.69 -3.49
N TYR A 354 -18.94 -14.88 -2.76
CA TYR A 354 -18.54 -16.18 -2.24
C TYR A 354 -19.40 -16.59 -1.04
N GLN A 355 -20.12 -17.72 -1.14
CA GLN A 355 -21.17 -18.16 -0.20
C GLN A 355 -20.70 -18.43 1.24
N ARG A 356 -19.39 -18.55 1.47
CA ARG A 356 -18.82 -18.93 2.78
C ARG A 356 -19.20 -17.99 3.93
N HIS A 357 -19.69 -16.80 3.63
CA HIS A 357 -20.03 -15.77 4.61
C HIS A 357 -21.54 -15.45 4.67
N GLU A 358 -22.41 -16.26 4.05
CA GLU A 358 -23.85 -16.05 4.06
C GLU A 358 -24.42 -16.05 5.49
N GLY A 359 -25.19 -15.02 5.84
CA GLY A 359 -25.79 -14.85 7.17
C GLY A 359 -24.78 -14.50 8.29
N ASN A 360 -23.52 -14.24 7.96
CA ASN A 360 -22.51 -13.87 8.95
C ASN A 360 -22.62 -12.36 9.28
N PRO A 361 -22.87 -11.98 10.55
CA PRO A 361 -22.89 -10.56 10.95
C PRO A 361 -21.54 -9.86 10.74
N ASP A 362 -20.45 -10.61 10.60
CA ASP A 362 -19.09 -10.11 10.35
C ASP A 362 -18.73 -10.10 8.84
N PHE A 363 -19.70 -10.19 7.91
CA PHE A 363 -19.45 -10.26 6.46
C PHE A 363 -18.53 -9.14 5.96
N ASP A 364 -18.75 -7.91 6.42
CA ASP A 364 -17.98 -6.73 6.01
C ASP A 364 -16.48 -6.84 6.37
N LEU A 365 -16.10 -7.72 7.31
CA LEU A 365 -14.71 -7.96 7.66
C LEU A 365 -13.94 -8.76 6.59
N TYR A 366 -14.64 -9.44 5.68
CA TYR A 366 -14.06 -10.32 4.65
C TYR A 366 -13.96 -9.67 3.27
N VAL A 367 -14.50 -8.47 3.10
CA VAL A 367 -14.56 -7.77 1.80
C VAL A 367 -13.69 -6.51 1.85
N PRO A 368 -12.90 -6.22 0.80
CA PRO A 368 -12.11 -5.00 0.75
C PRO A 368 -12.99 -3.78 0.47
N VAL A 369 -12.58 -2.63 1.01
CA VAL A 369 -13.34 -1.37 0.92
C VAL A 369 -12.53 -0.34 0.14
N CYS A 370 -13.21 0.48 -0.67
CA CYS A 370 -12.61 1.65 -1.31
C CYS A 370 -13.31 2.93 -0.86
N LEU A 371 -12.57 4.04 -0.81
CA LEU A 371 -13.11 5.37 -0.61
C LEU A 371 -12.49 6.35 -1.61
N PRO A 372 -13.28 7.23 -2.24
CA PRO A 372 -14.75 7.24 -2.24
C PRO A 372 -15.32 5.95 -2.85
N GLN A 373 -16.63 5.72 -2.71
CA GLN A 373 -17.24 4.51 -3.30
C GLN A 373 -17.19 4.56 -4.83
N LEU A 374 -16.91 3.42 -5.46
CA LEU A 374 -17.01 3.27 -6.91
C LEU A 374 -18.48 3.26 -7.36
N PRO A 375 -18.79 3.66 -8.61
CA PRO A 375 -20.17 3.70 -9.11
C PRO A 375 -20.90 2.35 -9.04
N ASP A 376 -22.23 2.39 -8.87
CA ASP A 376 -23.08 1.19 -8.77
C ASP A 376 -23.00 0.27 -10.01
N SER A 377 -22.64 0.83 -11.17
CA SER A 377 -22.42 0.09 -12.42
C SER A 377 -21.35 -0.99 -12.31
N VAL A 378 -20.36 -0.80 -11.41
CA VAL A 378 -19.29 -1.76 -11.09
C VAL A 378 -19.40 -2.30 -9.65
N SER A 379 -20.60 -2.23 -9.06
CA SER A 379 -20.87 -2.88 -7.78
C SER A 379 -20.84 -4.41 -7.93
N PRO A 380 -20.46 -5.17 -6.89
CA PRO A 380 -20.47 -6.64 -6.93
C PRO A 380 -21.81 -7.27 -7.37
N ARG A 381 -22.92 -6.55 -7.13
CA ARG A 381 -24.28 -6.99 -7.47
C ARG A 381 -24.74 -6.51 -8.85
N SER A 382 -23.95 -5.70 -9.57
CA SER A 382 -24.32 -5.27 -10.91
C SER A 382 -24.34 -6.47 -11.87
N ARG A 383 -25.26 -6.43 -12.84
CA ARG A 383 -25.44 -7.52 -13.81
C ARG A 383 -24.15 -7.85 -14.57
N VAL A 384 -23.42 -6.81 -14.98
CA VAL A 384 -22.17 -6.94 -15.74
C VAL A 384 -21.10 -7.66 -14.91
N ILE A 385 -20.94 -7.25 -13.64
CA ILE A 385 -19.98 -7.89 -12.74
C ILE A 385 -20.37 -9.35 -12.49
N GLN A 386 -21.62 -9.60 -12.11
CA GLN A 386 -22.11 -10.95 -11.81
C GLN A 386 -22.00 -11.88 -13.02
N SER A 387 -22.31 -11.40 -14.23
CA SER A 387 -22.20 -12.20 -15.46
C SER A 387 -20.77 -12.65 -15.72
N ALA A 388 -19.79 -11.75 -15.56
CA ALA A 388 -18.38 -12.07 -15.73
C ALA A 388 -17.86 -13.06 -14.66
N ILE A 389 -18.22 -12.86 -13.39
CA ILE A 389 -17.85 -13.79 -12.32
C ILE A 389 -18.53 -15.16 -12.53
N MET A 390 -19.78 -15.19 -12.99
CA MET A 390 -20.48 -16.43 -13.32
C MET A 390 -19.81 -17.16 -14.49
N ALA A 391 -19.41 -16.45 -15.55
CA ALA A 391 -18.68 -17.04 -16.67
C ALA A 391 -17.37 -17.70 -16.20
N LEU A 392 -16.57 -17.00 -15.40
CA LEU A 392 -15.33 -17.53 -14.84
C LEU A 392 -15.59 -18.76 -13.94
N THR A 393 -16.55 -18.66 -13.02
CA THR A 393 -16.80 -19.74 -12.06
C THR A 393 -17.44 -20.96 -12.70
N ASN A 394 -18.20 -20.82 -13.80
CA ASN A 394 -18.68 -21.92 -14.62
C ASN A 394 -17.52 -22.61 -15.36
N HIS A 395 -16.61 -21.84 -15.96
CA HIS A 395 -15.39 -22.37 -16.58
C HIS A 395 -14.57 -23.20 -15.59
N LEU A 396 -14.37 -22.64 -14.38
CA LEU A 396 -13.66 -23.30 -13.28
C LEU A 396 -14.48 -24.39 -12.56
N LYS A 397 -15.73 -24.64 -12.95
CA LYS A 397 -16.65 -25.64 -12.35
C LYS A 397 -16.90 -25.45 -10.84
N VAL A 398 -16.84 -24.21 -10.36
CA VAL A 398 -17.04 -23.83 -8.95
C VAL A 398 -18.20 -22.86 -8.73
N SER A 399 -19.08 -22.67 -9.72
CA SER A 399 -20.22 -21.74 -9.61
C SER A 399 -21.14 -22.04 -8.42
N HIS A 400 -21.21 -23.29 -7.98
CA HIS A 400 -21.93 -23.70 -6.77
C HIS A 400 -21.41 -23.07 -5.47
N CYS A 401 -20.17 -22.56 -5.44
CA CYS A 401 -19.60 -21.85 -4.29
C CYS A 401 -20.00 -20.36 -4.23
N PHE A 402 -20.70 -19.85 -5.24
CA PHE A 402 -21.01 -18.44 -5.40
C PHE A 402 -22.51 -18.19 -5.41
N GLN A 403 -22.93 -17.06 -4.84
CA GLN A 403 -24.32 -16.62 -4.79
C GLN A 403 -24.50 -15.49 -5.79
N PHE A 404 -25.34 -15.73 -6.79
CA PHE A 404 -25.70 -14.74 -7.80
C PHE A 404 -27.17 -14.33 -7.60
N GLU A 405 -27.46 -13.04 -7.73
CA GLU A 405 -28.81 -12.51 -7.70
C GLU A 405 -29.39 -12.57 -9.12
N ASN A 406 -30.54 -13.23 -9.30
CA ASN A 406 -31.34 -13.39 -10.54
C ASN A 406 -30.79 -12.65 -11.79
N LEU A 407 -29.94 -13.34 -12.55
CA LEU A 407 -29.24 -12.84 -13.75
C LEU A 407 -30.07 -12.86 -15.05
#